data_AF-A0A3A9C1X5-F1
#
_entry.id   AF-A0A3A9C1X5-F1
#
_cell.length_a   1.000
_cell.length_b   1.000
_cell.length_c   1.000
_cell.angle_alpha   90.00
_cell.angle_beta   90.00
_cell.angle_gamma   90.00
#
_symmetry.space_group_name_H-M   'P 1'
#
loop_
_entity.id
_entity.type
_entity.pdbx_description
1 polymer ?
#
loop_
_entity_poly.entity_id
_entity_poly.type
_entity_poly.pdbx_seq_one_letter_code
_entity_poly.pdbx_strand_id
1 'polypeptide(L)'
;MGTFPKDIQKKIAVEVQGGQLPLFDFQYEEALCKNCQELVAVPVLRFMERQKTFLGKCPNCGSETGRLNLQEGSKADCPGCGGCLEIQDTGHWD
;
A
#
# COMPACT_ATOMS: atom_id res chain seq x y z
N MET A 1 -13.83 -2.47 0.26
CA MET A 1 -12.62 -1.75 -0.21
C MET A 1 -12.23 -0.72 0.84
N GLY A 2 -10.99 -0.77 1.34
CA GLY A 2 -10.54 0.07 2.46
C GLY A 2 -10.15 1.48 2.00
N THR A 3 -10.66 2.52 2.66
CA THR A 3 -10.30 3.92 2.38
C THR A 3 -9.18 4.39 3.29
N PHE A 4 -8.41 5.41 2.88
CA PHE A 4 -7.48 6.08 3.80
C PHE A 4 -8.23 6.60 5.04
N PRO A 5 -7.71 6.39 6.26
CA PRO A 5 -8.26 7.00 7.47
C PRO A 5 -8.26 8.53 7.43
N LYS A 6 -9.15 9.17 8.21
CA LYS A 6 -9.34 10.62 8.19
C LYS A 6 -8.07 11.42 8.48
N ASP A 7 -7.18 10.92 9.33
CA ASP A 7 -5.90 11.56 9.63
C ASP A 7 -4.95 11.53 8.42
N ILE A 8 -4.95 10.44 7.66
CA ILE A 8 -4.17 10.33 6.42
C ILE A 8 -4.78 11.20 5.33
N GLN A 9 -6.10 11.20 5.17
CA GLN A 9 -6.80 12.07 4.21
C GLN A 9 -6.46 13.55 4.42
N LYS A 10 -6.41 14.02 5.68
CA LYS A 10 -6.01 15.39 5.99
C LYS A 10 -4.58 15.69 5.54
N LYS A 11 -3.65 14.76 5.74
CA LYS A 11 -2.25 14.92 5.28
C LYS A 11 -2.17 14.95 3.76
N ILE A 12 -2.94 14.11 3.07
CA ILE A 12 -3.03 14.12 1.59
C ILE A 12 -3.58 15.46 1.11
N ALA A 13 -4.64 15.98 1.75
CA ALA A 13 -5.24 17.26 1.39
C ALA A 13 -4.24 18.43 1.49
N VAL A 14 -3.37 18.42 2.50
CA VAL A 14 -2.28 19.41 2.63
C VAL A 14 -1.30 19.34 1.45
N GLU A 15 -1.00 18.14 0.94
CA GLU A 15 -0.07 18.00 -0.19
C GLU A 15 -0.61 18.56 -1.49
N VAL A 16 -1.92 18.53 -1.68
CA VAL A 16 -2.59 18.98 -2.92
C VAL A 16 -3.16 20.39 -2.81
N GLN A 17 -3.00 21.07 -1.67
CA GLN A 17 -3.35 22.48 -1.53
C GLN A 17 -2.37 23.35 -2.35
N GLY A 18 -2.91 24.24 -3.18
CA GLY A 18 -2.10 25.18 -3.99
C GLY A 18 -2.33 25.11 -5.50
N GLY A 19 -3.24 24.26 -5.98
CA GLY A 19 -3.81 24.35 -7.33
C GLY A 19 -3.42 23.21 -8.27
N GLN A 20 -2.12 22.98 -8.47
CA GLN A 20 -1.67 21.93 -9.41
C GLN A 20 -1.55 20.58 -8.69
N LEU A 21 -2.29 19.59 -9.19
CA LEU A 21 -2.17 18.21 -8.73
C LEU A 21 -0.77 17.70 -9.09
N PRO A 22 0.03 17.24 -8.11
CA PRO A 22 1.34 16.66 -8.38
C PRO A 22 1.20 15.37 -9.18
N LEU A 23 2.24 14.97 -9.91
CA LEU A 23 2.28 13.66 -10.54
C LEU A 23 2.19 12.58 -9.45
N PHE A 24 1.16 11.74 -9.55
CA PHE A 24 0.88 10.71 -8.57
C PHE A 24 0.57 9.36 -9.20
N ASP A 25 0.82 8.31 -8.42
CA ASP A 25 0.36 6.96 -8.69
C ASP A 25 -0.52 6.51 -7.52
N PHE A 26 -1.62 5.82 -7.85
CA PHE A 26 -2.56 5.30 -6.89
C PHE A 26 -2.98 3.90 -7.27
N GLN A 27 -2.67 2.94 -6.40
CA GLN A 27 -3.01 1.53 -6.58
C GLN A 27 -3.26 0.89 -5.22
N TYR A 28 -3.91 -0.26 -5.22
CA TYR A 28 -3.89 -1.14 -4.06
C TYR A 28 -2.65 -2.02 -4.12
N GLU A 29 -1.97 -2.18 -2.99
CA GLU A 29 -0.81 -3.07 -2.85
C GLU A 29 -1.03 -4.02 -1.67
N GLU A 30 -0.43 -5.19 -1.76
CA GLU A 30 -0.29 -6.12 -0.64
C GLU A 30 0.59 -5.50 0.45
N ALA A 31 0.05 -5.47 1.66
CA ALA A 31 0.76 -5.01 2.84
C ALA A 31 0.56 -6.01 3.99
N LEU A 32 1.54 -6.09 4.88
CA LEU A 32 1.46 -6.93 6.06
C LEU A 32 0.81 -6.16 7.20
N CYS A 33 -0.33 -6.65 7.70
CA CYS A 33 -0.83 -6.24 9.00
C CYS A 33 -0.22 -7.11 10.10
N LYS A 34 0.65 -6.53 10.94
CA LYS A 34 1.26 -7.27 12.06
C LYS A 34 0.26 -7.66 13.17
N ASN A 35 -0.85 -6.94 13.27
CA ASN A 35 -1.87 -7.21 14.28
C ASN A 35 -2.78 -8.39 13.88
N CYS A 36 -3.18 -8.46 12.60
CA CYS A 36 -3.92 -9.61 12.07
C CYS A 36 -3.01 -10.79 11.69
N GLN A 37 -1.70 -10.54 11.51
CA GLN A 37 -0.74 -11.48 10.92
C GLN A 37 -1.13 -11.93 9.51
N GLU A 38 -1.76 -11.04 8.74
CA GLU A 38 -2.30 -11.31 7.42
C GLU A 38 -1.75 -10.35 6.37
N LEU A 39 -1.67 -10.85 5.12
CA LEU A 39 -1.53 -10.02 3.93
C LEU A 39 -2.87 -9.41 3.58
N VAL A 40 -2.90 -8.10 3.41
CA VAL A 40 -4.11 -7.33 3.10
C VAL A 40 -3.84 -6.36 1.98
N ALA A 41 -4.81 -6.16 1.09
CA ALA A 41 -4.75 -5.11 0.08
C ALA A 41 -5.09 -3.76 0.72
N VAL A 42 -4.17 -2.79 0.62
CA VAL A 42 -4.37 -1.43 1.13
C VAL A 42 -4.14 -0.40 0.04
N PRO A 43 -4.85 0.75 0.09
CA PRO A 43 -4.59 1.84 -0.85
C PRO A 43 -3.19 2.42 -0.61
N VAL A 44 -2.45 2.66 -1.68
CA VAL A 44 -1.15 3.33 -1.67
C VAL A 44 -1.21 4.51 -2.62
N LEU A 45 -0.84 5.70 -2.12
CA LEU A 45 -0.73 6.92 -2.90
C LEU A 45 0.71 7.39 -2.87
N ARG A 46 1.33 7.51 -4.04
CA ARG A 46 2.72 7.95 -4.20
C ARG A 46 2.73 9.28 -4.95
N PHE A 47 3.33 10.31 -4.35
CA PHE A 47 3.66 11.55 -5.04
C PHE A 47 5.08 11.47 -5.59
N MET A 48 5.19 11.28 -6.91
CA MET A 48 6.44 10.97 -7.60
C MET A 48 7.47 12.08 -7.45
N GLU A 49 7.03 13.32 -7.62
CA GLU A 49 7.90 14.51 -7.58
C GLU A 49 8.39 14.82 -6.16
N ARG A 50 7.68 14.33 -5.13
CA ARG A 50 7.94 14.67 -3.71
C ARG A 50 8.48 13.49 -2.90
N GLN A 51 8.70 12.33 -3.53
CA GLN A 51 9.10 11.08 -2.88
C GLN A 51 8.26 10.73 -1.64
N LYS A 52 6.97 11.11 -1.65
CA LYS A 52 6.08 10.95 -0.50
C LYS A 52 5.09 9.83 -0.78
N THR A 53 5.01 8.87 0.13
CA THR A 53 4.05 7.74 0.02
C THR A 53 3.11 7.74 1.21
N PHE A 54 1.82 7.61 0.94
CA PHE A 54 0.78 7.36 1.93
C PHE A 54 0.30 5.92 1.80
N LEU A 55 0.26 5.23 2.93
CA LEU A 55 -0.15 3.83 3.03
C LEU A 55 -1.44 3.73 3.83
N GLY A 56 -2.38 2.92 3.33
CA GLY A 56 -3.62 2.63 4.03
C GLY A 56 -3.42 1.79 5.28
N LYS A 57 -4.38 1.85 6.20
CA LYS A 57 -4.43 0.97 7.37
C LYS A 57 -5.11 -0.35 7.01
N CYS A 58 -4.92 -1.35 7.87
CA CYS A 58 -5.51 -2.67 7.69
C CYS A 58 -7.04 -2.55 7.59
N PRO A 59 -7.67 -3.07 6.52
CA PRO A 59 -9.13 -2.99 6.37
C PRO A 59 -9.88 -3.82 7.42
N ASN A 60 -9.22 -4.83 8.01
CA ASN A 60 -9.84 -5.76 8.95
C ASN A 60 -9.83 -5.22 10.39
N CYS A 61 -8.73 -4.62 10.84
CA CYS A 61 -8.56 -4.18 12.24
C CYS A 61 -8.20 -2.70 12.44
N GLY A 62 -7.96 -1.95 11.35
CA GLY A 62 -7.61 -0.53 11.41
C GLY A 62 -6.19 -0.22 11.92
N SER A 63 -5.36 -1.23 12.21
CA SER A 63 -3.96 -1.04 12.58
C SER A 63 -3.09 -0.61 11.39
N GLU A 64 -1.90 -0.06 11.69
CA GLU A 64 -0.90 0.24 10.67
C GLU A 64 -0.49 -1.02 9.90
N THR A 65 -0.18 -0.84 8.62
CA THR A 65 0.37 -1.89 7.77
C THR A 65 1.82 -1.57 7.40
N GLY A 66 2.60 -2.61 7.13
CA GLY A 66 3.94 -2.47 6.56
C GLY A 66 3.89 -2.76 5.07
N ARG A 67 4.50 -1.89 4.25
CA ARG A 67 4.71 -2.21 2.83
C ARG A 67 5.59 -3.43 2.73
N LEU A 68 5.21 -4.34 1.85
CA LEU A 68 6.07 -5.39 1.40
C LEU A 68 6.70 -4.90 0.10
N ASN A 69 8.03 -4.91 0.02
CA ASN A 69 8.73 -4.55 -1.21
C ASN A 69 8.71 -5.78 -2.13
N LEU A 70 7.54 -6.05 -2.70
CA LEU A 70 7.26 -7.20 -3.55
C LEU A 70 7.46 -6.76 -5.00
N GLN A 71 8.70 -6.81 -5.49
CA GLN A 71 8.95 -6.73 -6.94
C GLN A 71 8.79 -8.13 -7.55
N GLU A 72 8.37 -8.22 -8.81
CA GLU A 72 8.31 -9.49 -9.53
C GLU A 72 9.64 -10.27 -9.40
N GLY A 73 9.57 -11.56 -9.09
CA GLY A 73 10.74 -12.40 -8.83
C GLY A 73 11.38 -12.24 -7.44
N SER A 74 10.85 -11.35 -6.58
CA SER A 74 11.30 -11.25 -5.19
C SER A 74 10.76 -12.42 -4.35
N LYS A 75 11.50 -12.78 -3.30
CA LYS A 75 11.07 -13.74 -2.29
C LYS A 75 10.69 -12.99 -1.02
N ALA A 76 9.56 -13.32 -0.43
CA ALA A 76 9.13 -12.78 0.85
C ALA A 76 8.71 -13.91 1.79
N ASP A 77 8.96 -13.76 3.08
CA ASP A 77 8.48 -14.75 4.06
C ASP A 77 6.99 -14.55 4.31
N CYS A 78 6.25 -15.66 4.33
CA CYS A 78 4.84 -15.69 4.66
C CYS A 78 4.68 -15.26 6.11
N PRO A 79 3.91 -14.20 6.39
CA PRO A 79 3.74 -13.70 7.75
C PRO A 79 2.99 -14.66 8.67
N GLY A 80 2.19 -15.57 8.11
CA GLY A 80 1.42 -16.56 8.87
C GLY A 80 2.20 -17.82 9.20
N CYS A 81 2.97 -18.37 8.26
CA CYS A 81 3.63 -19.67 8.43
C CYS A 81 5.16 -19.67 8.25
N GLY A 82 5.76 -18.56 7.82
CA GLY A 82 7.20 -18.44 7.55
C GLY A 82 7.69 -19.12 6.28
N GLY A 83 6.80 -19.68 5.45
CA GLY A 83 7.17 -20.23 4.14
C GLY A 83 7.53 -19.14 3.12
N CYS A 84 8.27 -19.48 2.06
CA CYS A 84 8.62 -18.53 1.01
C CYS A 84 7.42 -18.25 0.10
N LEU A 85 7.10 -16.97 -0.10
CA LEU A 85 6.14 -16.47 -1.08
C LEU A 85 6.87 -16.12 -2.37
N GLU A 86 6.21 -16.38 -3.49
CA GLU A 86 6.61 -15.97 -4.84
C GLU A 86 5.61 -14.94 -5.34
N ILE A 87 6.13 -13.89 -5.99
CA ILE A 87 5.31 -12.81 -6.54
C ILE A 87 5.25 -13.01 -8.04
N GLN A 88 4.03 -13.08 -8.55
CA GLN A 88 3.75 -13.22 -9.96
C GLN A 88 2.76 -12.14 -10.37
N ASP A 89 3.11 -11.36 -11.38
CA ASP A 89 2.15 -10.48 -12.01
C ASP A 89 1.13 -11.33 -12.77
N THR A 90 -0.15 -11.12 -12.47
CA THR A 90 -1.25 -11.82 -13.13
C THR A 90 -1.95 -10.85 -14.08
N GLY A 91 -1.51 -10.84 -15.33
CA GLY A 91 -2.11 -10.03 -16.39
C GLY A 91 -1.62 -10.46 -17.76
N HIS A 92 -2.54 -10.81 -18.65
CA HIS A 92 -2.28 -10.78 -20.09
C HIS A 92 -2.76 -9.42 -20.56
N TRP A 93 -1.82 -8.52 -20.85
CA TRP A 93 -2.15 -7.33 -21.62
C TRP A 93 -2.23 -7.75 -23.09
N ASP A 94 -3.39 -8.26 -23.51
CA ASP A 94 -3.76 -8.44 -24.93
C ASP A 94 -4.92 -7.52 -25.35
#